data_AF-A0A7W6WYI0-F1
#
_entry.id   AF-A0A7W6WYI0-F1
#
_cell.length_a   1.000
_cell.length_b   1.000
_cell.length_c   1.000
_cell.angle_alpha   90.00
_cell.angle_beta   90.00
_cell.angle_gamma   90.00
#
_symmetry.space_group_name_H-M   'P 1'
#
loop_
_entity.id
_entity.type
_entity.pdbx_description
1 polymer ?
#
loop_
_entity_poly.entity_id
_entity_poly.type
_entity_poly.pdbx_seq_one_letter_code
_entity_poly.pdbx_strand_id
1 'polypeptide(L)'
;MRLIEFRGVSRSLADWARLSGMRSETLAKRLNAGWSVEEALATPVGKQGRKPKPLAARSVVQSLPALRDWQRDMHAAHREMTRSVRSFVRQMEEQMAELRHGLDQHLAAQLAEADRNMIASHTRGVGQSISKNANDRCPRVTQESV
;
A
#
# COMPACT_ATOMS: atom_id res chain seq x y z
N MET A 1 -6.40 -0.29 -36.93
CA MET A 1 -5.80 -1.26 -37.87
C MET A 1 -4.86 -0.51 -38.80
N ARG A 2 -3.65 -1.02 -39.08
CA ARG A 2 -2.69 -0.37 -40.00
C ARG A 2 -2.88 -0.92 -41.41
N LEU A 3 -3.16 -0.04 -42.37
CA LEU A 3 -3.21 -0.36 -43.80
C LEU A 3 -1.82 -0.17 -44.41
N ILE A 4 -1.48 -1.05 -45.34
CA ILE A 4 -0.21 -1.06 -46.06
C ILE A 4 -0.53 -1.07 -47.55
N GLU A 5 0.03 -0.12 -48.27
CA GLU A 5 -0.04 -0.05 -49.73
C GLU A 5 1.19 -0.70 -50.33
N PHE A 6 0.97 -1.67 -51.22
CA PHE A 6 2.04 -2.32 -51.95
C PHE A 6 1.55 -2.68 -53.35
N ARG A 7 2.31 -2.26 -54.38
CA ARG A 7 1.96 -2.45 -55.80
C ARG A 7 0.56 -1.95 -56.19
N GLY A 8 0.17 -0.77 -55.67
CA GLY A 8 -1.12 -0.15 -55.97
C GLY A 8 -2.33 -0.81 -55.29
N VAL A 9 -2.09 -1.74 -54.34
CA VAL A 9 -3.15 -2.42 -53.59
C VAL A 9 -2.98 -2.12 -52.10
N SER A 10 -4.02 -1.55 -51.49
CA SER A 10 -4.07 -1.21 -50.07
C SER A 10 -4.79 -2.33 -49.31
N ARG A 11 -4.07 -3.04 -48.44
CA ARG A 11 -4.64 -4.11 -47.60
C ARG A 11 -4.20 -3.96 -46.16
N SER A 12 -4.87 -4.69 -45.26
CA SER A 12 -4.45 -4.72 -43.86
C SER A 12 -3.12 -5.44 -43.71
N LEU A 13 -2.37 -5.08 -42.66
CA LEU A 13 -1.13 -5.78 -42.30
C LEU A 13 -1.34 -7.29 -42.13
N ALA A 14 -2.48 -7.70 -41.56
CA ALA A 14 -2.81 -9.11 -41.37
C ALA A 14 -3.02 -9.84 -42.71
N ASP A 15 -3.67 -9.19 -43.68
CA ASP A 15 -3.89 -9.77 -45.00
C ASP A 15 -2.58 -9.89 -45.78
N TRP A 16 -1.74 -8.86 -45.75
CA TRP A 16 -0.41 -8.91 -46.36
C TRP A 16 0.46 -10.01 -45.73
N ALA A 17 0.42 -10.14 -44.41
CA ALA A 17 1.14 -11.21 -43.73
C ALA A 17 0.65 -12.61 -44.16
N ARG A 18 -0.67 -12.80 -44.28
CA ARG A 18 -1.26 -14.05 -44.79
C ARG A 18 -0.84 -14.33 -46.24
N LEU A 19 -0.91 -13.34 -47.12
CA LEU A 19 -0.53 -13.47 -48.54
C LEU A 19 0.95 -13.83 -48.70
N SER A 20 1.83 -13.23 -47.89
CA SER A 20 3.27 -13.51 -47.92
C SER A 20 3.70 -14.72 -47.08
N GLY A 21 2.76 -15.45 -46.49
CA GLY A 21 3.06 -16.66 -45.70
C GLY A 21 3.86 -16.39 -44.42
N MET A 22 3.75 -15.19 -43.85
CA MET A 22 4.44 -14.79 -42.63
C MET A 22 3.48 -14.40 -41.51
N ARG A 23 3.95 -14.44 -40.27
CA ARG A 23 3.16 -13.97 -39.12
C ARG A 23 3.02 -12.45 -39.18
N SER A 24 1.82 -11.95 -38.86
CA SER A 24 1.56 -10.50 -38.78
C SER A 24 2.52 -9.80 -37.81
N GLU A 25 2.87 -10.46 -36.70
CA GLU A 25 3.85 -9.92 -35.74
C GLU A 25 5.24 -9.76 -36.37
N THR A 26 5.63 -10.65 -37.27
CA THR A 26 6.91 -10.58 -37.97
C THR A 26 6.92 -9.39 -38.95
N LEU A 27 5.84 -9.21 -39.71
CA LEU A 27 5.69 -8.09 -40.62
C LEU A 27 5.68 -6.75 -39.86
N ALA A 28 4.95 -6.67 -38.75
CA ALA A 28 4.93 -5.49 -37.88
C ALA A 28 6.33 -5.17 -37.30
N LYS A 29 7.08 -6.18 -36.86
CA LYS A 29 8.45 -6.00 -36.37
C LYS A 29 9.37 -5.45 -37.45
N ARG A 30 9.28 -5.94 -38.69
CA ARG A 30 10.08 -5.43 -39.82
C ARG A 30 9.80 -3.96 -40.09
N LEU A 31 8.52 -3.58 -40.15
CA LEU A 31 8.12 -2.18 -40.36
C LEU A 31 8.54 -1.28 -39.19
N ASN A 32 8.46 -1.75 -37.95
CA ASN A 32 8.91 -1.01 -36.77
C ASN A 32 10.44 -0.90 -36.70
N ALA A 33 11.16 -1.85 -37.29
CA ALA A 33 12.61 -1.78 -37.46
C ALA A 33 13.03 -0.86 -38.63
N GLY A 34 12.08 -0.14 -39.24
CA GLY A 34 12.34 0.84 -40.30
C GLY A 34 12.47 0.26 -41.70
N TRP A 35 12.08 -1.01 -41.91
CA TRP A 35 12.13 -1.62 -43.24
C TRP A 35 11.08 -1.00 -44.14
N SER A 36 11.41 -0.86 -45.43
CA SER A 36 10.41 -0.52 -46.44
C SER A 36 9.37 -1.63 -46.57
N VAL A 37 8.17 -1.27 -47.03
CA VAL A 37 7.08 -2.24 -47.25
C VAL A 37 7.51 -3.34 -48.24
N GLU A 38 8.22 -2.94 -49.30
CA GLU A 38 8.79 -3.83 -50.31
C GLU A 38 9.74 -4.86 -49.69
N GLU A 39 10.75 -4.39 -48.96
CA GLU A 39 11.74 -5.27 -48.32
C GLU A 39 11.10 -6.17 -47.26
N ALA A 40 10.16 -5.64 -46.49
CA ALA A 40 9.48 -6.36 -45.44
C ALA A 40 8.63 -7.53 -45.96
N LEU A 41 8.06 -7.39 -47.16
CA LEU A 41 7.27 -8.43 -47.82
C LEU A 41 8.13 -9.38 -48.67
N ALA A 42 9.18 -8.88 -49.32
CA ALA A 42 10.04 -9.68 -50.19
C ALA A 42 10.98 -10.63 -49.43
N THR A 43 11.37 -10.26 -48.20
CA THR A 43 12.38 -11.04 -47.47
C THR A 43 11.75 -12.28 -46.80
N PRO A 44 12.21 -13.51 -47.07
CA PRO A 44 11.66 -14.70 -46.44
C PRO A 44 11.93 -14.71 -44.93
N VAL A 45 10.99 -15.24 -44.14
CA VAL A 45 11.22 -15.43 -42.70
C VAL A 45 12.08 -16.68 -42.53
N GLY A 46 13.33 -16.50 -42.12
CA GLY A 46 14.23 -17.63 -41.86
C GLY A 46 13.61 -18.59 -40.84
N LYS A 47 13.75 -19.90 -41.07
CA LYS A 47 13.38 -20.96 -40.13
C LYS A 47 14.38 -21.00 -38.96
N GLN A 48 14.55 -19.89 -38.26
CA GLN A 48 15.25 -19.88 -36.98
C GLN A 48 14.29 -20.43 -35.93
N GLY A 49 14.13 -21.76 -35.93
CA GLY A 49 13.60 -22.44 -34.76
C GLY A 49 14.44 -22.01 -33.56
N ARG A 50 13.81 -21.71 -32.43
CA ARG A 50 14.54 -21.55 -31.18
C ARG A 50 15.39 -22.79 -31.03
N LYS A 51 16.73 -22.66 -31.14
CA LYS A 51 17.60 -23.75 -30.72
C LYS A 51 17.20 -24.04 -29.27
N PRO A 52 16.80 -25.28 -28.92
CA PRO A 52 16.54 -25.59 -27.53
C PRO A 52 17.80 -25.21 -26.77
N LYS A 53 17.65 -24.41 -25.71
CA LYS A 53 18.77 -24.10 -24.82
C LYS A 53 19.38 -25.45 -24.43
N PRO A 54 20.68 -25.69 -24.65
CA PRO A 54 21.24 -27.03 -24.46
C PRO A 54 20.87 -27.52 -23.08
N LEU A 55 20.09 -28.61 -23.01
CA LEU A 55 19.66 -29.23 -21.75
C LEU A 55 20.88 -29.61 -20.89
N ALA A 56 22.05 -29.77 -21.52
CA ALA A 56 23.36 -30.00 -20.90
C ALA A 56 23.84 -28.86 -19.98
N ALA A 57 23.43 -27.61 -20.18
CA ALA A 57 23.82 -26.51 -19.28
C ALA A 57 23.08 -26.56 -17.92
N ARG A 58 22.02 -27.36 -17.78
CA ARG A 58 21.30 -27.57 -16.52
C ARG A 58 21.73 -28.83 -15.76
N SER A 59 22.52 -29.74 -16.34
CA SER A 59 22.90 -31.00 -15.67
C SER A 59 24.22 -30.92 -14.92
N VAL A 60 25.25 -30.26 -15.47
CA VAL A 60 26.60 -30.22 -14.85
C VAL A 60 26.60 -29.48 -13.51
N VAL A 61 25.81 -28.41 -13.43
CA VAL A 61 25.64 -27.61 -12.19
C VAL A 61 24.86 -28.38 -11.12
N GLN A 62 23.96 -29.30 -11.51
CA GLN A 62 23.21 -30.13 -10.57
C GLN A 62 23.98 -31.36 -10.10
N SER A 63 24.99 -31.79 -10.85
CA SER A 63 25.85 -32.94 -10.52
C SER A 63 27.01 -32.61 -9.56
N LEU A 64 27.15 -31.36 -9.11
CA LEU A 64 28.17 -30.96 -8.14
C LEU A 64 27.50 -30.66 -6.78
N PRO A 65 27.57 -31.57 -5.80
CA PRO A 65 26.89 -31.41 -4.50
C PRO A 65 27.24 -30.09 -3.81
N ALA A 66 28.52 -29.71 -3.82
CA ALA A 66 29.00 -28.47 -3.21
C ALA A 66 28.32 -27.19 -3.76
N LEU A 67 28.01 -27.15 -5.07
CA LEU A 67 27.37 -25.98 -5.68
C LEU A 67 25.88 -25.92 -5.33
N ARG A 68 25.24 -27.07 -5.19
CA ARG A 68 23.84 -27.17 -4.79
C ARG A 68 23.64 -26.78 -3.33
N ASP A 69 24.54 -27.22 -2.48
CA ASP A 69 24.52 -26.88 -1.05
C ASP A 69 24.83 -25.40 -0.85
N TRP A 70 25.84 -24.86 -1.55
CA TRP A 70 26.09 -23.41 -1.56
C TRP A 70 24.87 -22.60 -2.03
N GLN A 71 24.17 -23.03 -3.08
CA GLN A 71 22.97 -22.35 -3.56
C GLN A 71 21.84 -22.39 -2.52
N ARG A 72 21.66 -23.51 -1.80
CA ARG A 72 20.68 -23.63 -0.72
C ARG A 72 21.03 -22.73 0.46
N ASP A 73 22.31 -22.71 0.84
CA ASP A 73 22.82 -21.92 1.94
C ASP A 73 22.69 -20.43 1.65
N MET A 74 23.04 -19.98 0.43
CA MET A 74 22.87 -18.59 0.00
C MET A 74 21.38 -18.17 0.03
N HIS A 75 20.47 -19.06 -0.38
CA HIS A 75 19.04 -18.81 -0.26
C HIS A 75 18.55 -18.82 1.19
N ALA A 76 19.11 -19.67 2.07
CA ALA A 76 18.79 -19.68 3.49
C ALA A 76 19.23 -18.38 4.17
N ALA A 77 20.48 -17.96 3.94
CA ALA A 77 21.03 -16.70 4.44
C ALA A 77 20.20 -15.49 3.97
N HIS A 78 19.79 -15.46 2.70
CA HIS A 78 18.91 -14.40 2.19
C HIS A 78 17.55 -14.38 2.90
N ARG A 79 16.94 -15.56 3.12
CA ARG A 79 15.68 -15.67 3.86
C ARG A 79 15.82 -15.24 5.33
N GLU A 80 16.96 -15.50 5.96
CA GLU A 80 17.25 -15.05 7.32
C GLU A 80 17.41 -13.55 7.39
N MET A 81 18.22 -12.96 6.52
CA MET A 81 18.38 -11.51 6.44
C MET A 81 17.04 -10.81 6.20
N THR A 82 16.22 -11.31 5.27
CA THR A 82 14.88 -10.76 4.99
C THR A 82 13.93 -10.89 6.19
N ARG A 83 14.10 -11.92 7.02
CA ARG A 83 13.32 -12.08 8.26
C ARG A 83 13.79 -11.10 9.33
N SER A 84 15.10 -10.92 9.50
CA SER A 84 15.70 -9.98 10.44
C SER A 84 15.25 -8.54 10.20
N VAL A 85 15.26 -8.09 8.94
CA VAL A 85 14.78 -6.76 8.58
C VAL A 85 13.29 -6.60 8.93
N ARG A 86 12.46 -7.61 8.63
CA ARG A 86 11.04 -7.58 8.96
C ARG A 86 10.79 -7.59 10.47
N SER A 87 11.54 -8.37 11.24
CA SER A 87 11.42 -8.36 12.71
C SER A 87 11.86 -7.03 13.31
N PHE A 88 12.91 -6.41 12.78
CA PHE A 88 13.35 -5.09 13.23
C PHE A 88 12.28 -4.02 12.99
N VAL A 89 11.65 -4.01 11.81
CA VAL A 89 10.55 -3.08 11.51
C VAL A 89 9.36 -3.31 12.44
N ARG A 90 8.98 -4.57 12.69
CA ARG A 90 7.91 -4.91 13.65
C ARG A 90 8.22 -4.44 15.06
N GLN A 91 9.45 -4.66 15.51
CA GLN A 91 9.90 -4.19 16.82
C GLN A 91 9.81 -2.66 16.94
N MET A 92 10.20 -1.92 15.90
CA MET A 92 10.03 -0.47 15.89
C MET A 92 8.55 -0.04 15.92
N GLU A 93 7.68 -0.71 15.15
CA GLU A 93 6.23 -0.44 15.17
C GLU A 93 5.64 -0.66 16.57
N GLU A 94 6.06 -1.72 17.26
CA GLU A 94 5.64 -2.01 18.64
C GLU A 94 6.11 -0.91 19.61
N GLN A 95 7.37 -0.48 19.53
CA GLN A 95 7.88 0.61 20.37
C GLN A 95 7.13 1.93 20.14
N MET A 96 6.79 2.24 18.89
CA MET A 96 5.98 3.42 18.58
C MET A 96 4.54 3.29 19.09
N ALA A 97 3.97 2.09 19.06
CA ALA A 97 2.64 1.82 19.59
C ALA A 97 2.60 1.95 21.12
N GLU A 98 3.63 1.49 21.83
CA GLU A 98 3.78 1.66 23.29
C GLU A 98 3.82 3.14 23.66
N LEU A 99 4.65 3.93 22.97
CA LEU A 99 4.75 5.37 23.21
C LEU A 99 3.40 6.07 22.98
N ARG A 100 2.72 5.73 21.88
CA ARG A 100 1.39 6.27 21.58
C ARG A 100 0.39 5.90 22.66
N HIS A 101 0.37 4.64 23.09
CA HIS A 101 -0.56 4.17 24.10
C HIS A 101 -0.32 4.86 25.45
N GLY A 102 0.93 5.06 25.85
CA GLY A 102 1.27 5.80 27.06
C GLY A 102 0.79 7.25 27.02
N LEU A 103 0.94 7.92 25.88
CA LEU A 103 0.41 9.28 25.69
C LEU A 103 -1.12 9.32 25.76
N ASP A 104 -1.80 8.39 25.09
CA ASP A 104 -3.27 8.29 25.10
C ASP A 104 -3.79 8.05 26.54
N GLN A 105 -3.12 7.18 27.31
CA GLN A 105 -3.44 6.94 28.72
C GLN A 105 -3.27 8.19 29.59
N HIS A 106 -2.17 8.93 29.39
CA HIS A 106 -1.92 10.15 30.16
C HIS A 106 -2.96 11.23 29.86
N LEU A 107 -3.29 11.45 28.58
CA LEU A 107 -4.32 12.39 28.18
C LEU A 107 -5.70 12.00 28.73
N ALA A 108 -6.05 10.71 28.67
CA ALA A 108 -7.29 10.20 29.26
C ALA A 108 -7.35 10.42 30.78
N ALA A 109 -6.23 10.22 31.48
CA ALA A 109 -6.15 10.46 32.92
C ALA A 109 -6.33 11.95 33.28
N GLN A 110 -5.71 12.85 32.53
CA GLN A 110 -5.90 14.30 32.74
C GLN A 110 -7.35 14.73 32.51
N LEU A 111 -7.99 14.24 31.44
CA LEU A 111 -9.38 14.53 31.15
C LEU A 111 -10.32 14.02 32.24
N ALA A 112 -10.10 12.79 32.73
CA ALA A 112 -10.89 12.22 33.82
C ALA A 112 -10.72 13.01 35.13
N GLU A 113 -9.51 13.49 35.42
CA GLU A 113 -9.25 14.33 36.60
C GLU A 113 -9.89 15.72 36.46
N ALA A 114 -9.85 16.32 35.27
CA ALA A 114 -10.54 17.58 35.00
C ALA A 114 -12.06 17.44 35.18
N ASP A 115 -12.65 16.35 34.68
CA ASP A 115 -14.07 16.06 34.84
C ASP A 115 -14.45 15.85 36.32
N ARG A 116 -13.64 15.07 37.06
CA ARG A 116 -13.80 14.94 38.53
C ARG A 116 -13.75 16.28 39.24
N ASN A 117 -12.80 17.16 38.90
CA ASN A 117 -12.67 18.49 39.49
C ASN A 117 -13.85 19.40 39.12
N MET A 118 -14.39 19.29 37.90
CA MET A 118 -15.61 19.99 37.49
C MET A 118 -16.83 19.51 38.30
N ILE A 119 -17.01 18.20 38.47
CA ILE A 119 -18.10 17.64 39.29
C ILE A 119 -17.93 18.04 40.77
N ALA A 120 -16.71 17.98 41.31
CA ALA A 120 -16.40 18.37 42.68
C ALA A 120 -16.66 19.87 42.94
N SER A 121 -16.40 20.74 41.96
CA SER A 121 -16.70 22.18 42.07
C SER A 121 -18.20 22.48 42.01
N HIS A 122 -18.96 21.77 41.17
CA HIS A 122 -20.42 21.91 41.10
C HIS A 122 -21.12 21.34 42.35
N THR A 123 -20.66 20.22 42.90
CA THR A 123 -21.20 19.63 44.13
C THR A 123 -20.86 20.43 45.39
N ARG A 124 -19.71 21.12 45.42
CA ARG A 124 -19.36 22.06 46.50
C ARG A 124 -20.26 23.31 46.52
N GLY A 125 -20.95 23.61 45.42
CA GLY A 125 -21.91 24.71 45.30
C GLY A 125 -23.34 24.41 45.75
N VAL A 126 -23.72 23.15 45.99
CA VAL A 126 -25.11 22.75 46.33
C VAL A 126 -25.31 22.59 47.84
N GLY A 127 -24.67 23.43 48.66
CA GLY A 127 -24.62 23.23 50.11
C GLY A 127 -24.52 24.46 51.00
N GLN A 128 -24.87 25.67 50.56
CA GLN A 128 -25.03 26.83 51.46
C GLN A 128 -26.14 27.78 51.00
N SER A 129 -27.40 27.41 51.20
CA SER A 129 -28.51 28.40 51.24
C SER A 129 -29.76 27.82 51.89
N ILE A 130 -29.68 27.34 53.14
CA ILE A 130 -30.88 27.16 53.96
C ILE A 130 -30.66 27.75 55.36
N SER A 131 -31.26 28.93 55.52
CA SER A 131 -31.95 29.45 56.71
C SER A 131 -31.22 29.54 58.05
N LYS A 132 -30.94 30.78 58.45
CA LYS A 132 -31.29 31.31 59.79
C LYS A 132 -31.54 32.82 59.68
N ASN A 133 -32.75 33.20 59.29
CA ASN A 133 -33.25 34.55 59.54
C ASN A 133 -34.39 34.43 60.55
N ALA A 134 -34.02 34.37 61.83
CA ALA A 134 -34.95 34.46 62.95
C ALA A 134 -35.06 35.94 63.33
N ASN A 135 -36.01 36.65 62.73
CA ASN A 135 -36.63 37.81 63.34
C ASN A 135 -37.93 38.17 62.61
N ASP A 136 -38.96 37.37 62.86
CA ASP A 136 -40.33 37.86 62.85
C ASP A 136 -40.45 38.90 63.97
N ARG A 137 -40.41 40.18 63.60
CA ARG A 137 -40.95 41.25 64.44
C ARG A 137 -41.62 42.30 63.57
N CYS A 138 -42.90 42.08 63.30
CA CYS A 138 -43.81 43.13 62.84
C CYS A 138 -43.95 44.21 63.93
N PRO A 139 -43.74 45.50 63.65
CA PRO A 139 -44.16 46.54 64.57
C PRO A 139 -45.68 46.77 64.43
N ARG A 140 -46.40 46.45 65.51
CA ARG A 140 -47.82 46.78 65.70
C ARG A 140 -47.93 48.29 65.92
N VAL A 141 -48.36 49.02 64.88
CA VAL A 141 -48.77 50.42 65.02
C VAL A 141 -50.12 50.43 65.71
N THR A 142 -50.14 50.87 66.96
CA THR A 142 -51.34 51.28 67.69
C THR A 142 -51.72 52.69 67.23
N GLN A 143 -52.87 52.83 66.58
CA GLN A 143 -53.62 54.09 66.54
C GLN A 143 -54.89 53.91 67.38
N GLU A 144 -54.95 54.61 68.51
CA GLU A 144 -56.17 55.03 69.22
C GLU A 144 -56.00 56.55 69.40
N SER A 145 -56.74 57.39 68.68
CA SER A 145 -58.09 57.92 68.98
C SER A 145 -58.02 59.28 69.67
N VAL A 146 -58.41 60.37 68.97
CA VAL A 146 -59.48 61.33 69.31
C VAL A 146 -59.95 61.98 68.01
#